data_AF-A0A2U2ZHK4-F1
#
_entry.id   AF-A0A2U2ZHK4-F1
#
_cell.length_a   1.000
_cell.length_b   1.000
_cell.length_c   1.000
_cell.angle_alpha   90.00
_cell.angle_beta   90.00
_cell.angle_gamma   90.00
#
_symmetry.space_group_name_H-M   'P 1'
#
loop_
_entity.id
_entity.type
_entity.pdbx_description
1 polymer ?
#
loop_
_entity_poly.entity_id
_entity_poly.type
_entity_poly.pdbx_seq_one_letter_code
_entity_poly.pdbx_strand_id
1 'polypeptide(L)'
;MHRDDVGGAGELLFSLFTVSWRETAPAPRGVTAARAVASGGGHVRVEFVELAAGLASFSEVGSTPASGSGLPRRPLLQMHAHLPHPDCRRLAVLTLTTTALARRAEYRAILRVIAESVSFERP
;
A
#
# COMPACT_ATOMS: atom_id res chain seq x y z
N MET A 1 -17.69 -0.74 7.02
CA MET A 1 -17.61 0.23 8.14
C MET A 1 -17.46 -0.56 9.42
N HIS A 2 -16.37 -0.36 10.15
CA HIS A 2 -16.13 -1.01 11.44
C HIS A 2 -15.93 0.07 12.51
N ARG A 3 -16.32 -0.21 13.76
CA ARG A 3 -16.15 0.72 14.87
C ARG A 3 -14.75 0.55 15.45
N ASP A 4 -14.16 1.66 15.89
CA ASP A 4 -12.96 1.63 16.71
C ASP A 4 -13.32 1.12 18.11
N ASP A 5 -12.68 0.05 18.54
CA ASP A 5 -12.81 -0.54 19.86
C ASP A 5 -11.80 0.03 20.88
N VAL A 6 -10.86 0.87 20.44
CA VAL A 6 -9.74 1.36 21.27
C VAL A 6 -10.03 2.73 21.91
N GLY A 7 -11.12 3.41 21.55
CA GLY A 7 -11.57 4.64 22.20
C GLY A 7 -13.07 4.57 22.46
N GLY A 8 -13.49 4.67 23.73
CA GLY A 8 -14.85 4.41 24.21
C GLY A 8 -16.02 5.17 23.55
N ALA A 9 -15.77 5.98 22.52
CA ALA A 9 -16.77 6.63 21.68
C ALA A 9 -17.17 5.83 20.42
N GLY A 10 -16.47 4.74 20.07
CA GLY A 10 -16.86 3.90 18.94
C GLY A 10 -16.82 4.62 17.57
N GLU A 11 -15.83 5.49 17.37
CA GLU A 11 -15.67 6.23 16.11
C GLU A 11 -15.60 5.30 14.91
N LEU A 12 -16.14 5.76 13.77
CA LEU A 12 -16.11 4.98 12.53
C LEU A 12 -14.70 5.00 11.93
N LEU A 13 -14.15 3.80 11.72
CA LEU A 13 -12.88 3.63 11.01
C LEU A 13 -13.15 3.65 9.51
N PHE A 14 -12.50 4.58 8.81
CA PHE A 14 -12.50 4.63 7.36
C PHE A 14 -11.26 3.92 6.85
N SER A 15 -11.47 2.78 6.20
CA SER A 15 -10.43 2.05 5.51
C SER A 15 -10.86 1.73 4.08
N LEU A 16 -9.97 1.94 3.13
CA LEU A 16 -10.19 1.66 1.71
C LEU A 16 -9.02 0.83 1.19
N PHE A 17 -9.33 -0.26 0.49
CA PHE A 17 -8.38 -1.06 -0.24
C PHE A 17 -8.59 -0.87 -1.74
N THR A 18 -7.52 -0.63 -2.48
CA THR A 18 -7.55 -0.53 -3.94
C THR A 18 -6.46 -1.37 -4.58
N VAL A 19 -6.74 -1.80 -5.81
CA VAL A 19 -5.79 -2.48 -6.69
C VAL A 19 -5.70 -1.67 -7.97
N SER A 20 -4.49 -1.42 -8.43
CA SER A 20 -4.24 -0.70 -9.67
C SER A 20 -3.05 -1.26 -10.43
N TRP A 21 -3.06 -1.08 -11.74
CA TRP A 21 -1.93 -1.37 -12.61
C TRP A 21 -1.15 -0.11 -12.93
N ARG A 22 0.17 -0.24 -13.02
CA ARG A 22 1.07 0.79 -13.52
C ARG A 22 2.00 0.21 -14.58
N GLU A 23 2.04 0.86 -15.74
CA GLU A 23 3.08 0.58 -16.73
C GLU A 23 4.44 1.08 -16.22
N THR A 24 5.49 0.35 -16.59
CA THR A 24 6.87 0.62 -16.18
C THR A 24 7.82 0.45 -17.35
N ALA A 25 8.96 1.14 -17.31
CA ALA A 25 10.03 0.87 -18.26
C ALA A 25 10.54 -0.56 -18.04
N PRO A 26 10.82 -1.33 -19.11
CA PRO A 26 11.32 -2.70 -18.99
C PRO A 26 12.54 -2.79 -18.06
N ALA A 27 12.43 -3.60 -17.02
CA ALA A 27 13.51 -3.81 -16.06
C ALA A 27 13.34 -5.11 -15.26
N PRO A 28 14.42 -5.69 -14.70
CA PRO A 28 14.31 -6.80 -13.79
C PRO A 28 13.38 -6.48 -12.60
N ARG A 29 12.65 -7.47 -12.12
CA ARG A 29 11.61 -7.31 -11.08
C ARG A 29 12.13 -6.60 -9.83
N GLY A 30 13.32 -6.94 -9.35
CA GLY A 30 13.90 -6.28 -8.18
C GLY A 30 14.25 -4.80 -8.41
N VAL A 31 14.65 -4.43 -9.64
CA VAL A 31 14.86 -3.02 -10.01
C VAL A 31 13.53 -2.27 -10.05
N THR A 32 12.48 -2.89 -10.60
CA THR A 32 11.12 -2.32 -10.62
C THR A 32 10.57 -2.12 -9.20
N ALA A 33 10.73 -3.11 -8.32
CA ALA A 33 10.33 -3.02 -6.92
C ALA A 33 11.07 -1.88 -6.18
N ALA A 34 12.37 -1.73 -6.41
CA ALA A 34 13.18 -0.67 -5.81
C ALA A 34 12.78 0.73 -6.33
N ARG A 35 12.58 0.87 -7.64
CA ARG A 35 12.15 2.14 -8.25
C ARG A 35 10.79 2.59 -7.73
N ALA A 36 9.86 1.65 -7.50
CA ALA A 36 8.51 1.97 -7.06
C ALA A 36 8.47 2.81 -5.77
N VAL A 37 9.42 2.57 -4.85
CA VAL A 37 9.52 3.29 -3.57
C VAL A 37 10.53 4.43 -3.59
N ALA A 38 11.45 4.45 -4.56
CA ALA A 38 12.45 5.52 -4.72
C ALA A 38 11.90 6.76 -5.46
N SER A 39 10.97 6.59 -6.40
CA SER A 39 10.52 7.66 -7.29
C SER A 39 9.43 8.59 -6.72
N GLY A 40 8.82 8.24 -5.58
CA GLY A 40 7.57 8.88 -5.12
C GLY A 40 7.71 10.01 -4.09
N GLY A 41 8.84 10.14 -3.39
CA GLY A 41 8.95 11.01 -2.21
C GLY A 41 8.00 10.57 -1.07
N GLY A 42 8.38 10.81 0.18
CA GLY A 42 7.50 10.54 1.34
C GLY A 42 7.24 9.07 1.69
N HIS A 43 7.77 8.11 0.94
CA HIS A 43 7.76 6.70 1.34
C HIS A 43 8.66 6.46 2.55
N VAL A 44 8.09 5.88 3.60
CA VAL A 44 8.79 5.45 4.82
C VAL A 44 8.52 3.97 5.09
N ARG A 45 9.28 3.36 6.01
CA ARG A 45 9.16 1.94 6.37
C ARG A 45 9.18 1.02 5.14
N VAL A 46 10.17 1.28 4.28
CA VAL A 46 10.39 0.52 3.07
C VAL A 46 10.94 -0.86 3.43
N GLU A 47 10.30 -1.89 2.93
CA GLU A 47 10.72 -3.29 3.08
C GLU A 47 10.68 -3.98 1.73
N PHE A 48 11.61 -4.89 1.49
CA PHE A 48 11.62 -5.78 0.32
C PHE A 48 11.39 -7.20 0.80
N VAL A 49 10.40 -7.88 0.21
CA VAL A 49 9.99 -9.21 0.65
C VAL A 49 9.85 -10.11 -0.58
N GLU A 50 10.48 -11.27 -0.54
CA GLU A 50 10.29 -12.30 -1.55
C GLU A 50 8.92 -12.97 -1.32
N LEU A 51 8.04 -12.88 -2.31
CA LEU A 51 6.72 -13.52 -2.31
C LEU A 51 6.70 -14.62 -3.39
N ALA A 52 5.64 -15.45 -3.41
CA ALA A 52 5.43 -16.37 -4.52
C ALA A 52 5.34 -15.64 -5.87
N ALA A 53 4.77 -14.42 -5.85
CA ALA A 53 4.73 -13.49 -6.97
C ALA A 53 6.03 -12.68 -7.16
N GLY A 54 7.16 -13.12 -6.59
CA GLY A 54 8.51 -12.52 -6.66
C GLY A 54 8.77 -11.39 -5.68
N LEU A 55 9.94 -10.76 -5.81
CA LEU A 55 10.36 -9.64 -4.96
C LEU A 55 9.40 -8.44 -5.04
N ALA A 56 8.70 -8.19 -3.94
CA ALA A 56 7.81 -7.06 -3.76
C ALA A 56 8.43 -5.99 -2.86
N SER A 57 7.97 -4.74 -3.00
CA SER A 57 8.32 -3.66 -2.07
C SER A 57 7.09 -3.15 -1.32
N PHE A 58 7.24 -2.98 -0.01
CA PHE A 58 6.23 -2.44 0.89
C PHE A 58 6.67 -1.07 1.36
N SER A 59 5.75 -0.13 1.49
CA SER A 59 6.05 1.21 2.01
C SER A 59 4.82 1.92 2.55
N GLU A 60 5.04 3.01 3.27
CA GLU A 60 3.99 3.82 3.87
C GLU A 60 4.15 5.28 3.46
N VAL A 61 3.02 5.97 3.27
CA VAL A 61 2.96 7.42 3.05
C VAL A 61 1.89 8.00 3.98
N GLY A 62 2.26 9.03 4.74
CA GLY A 62 1.29 9.84 5.47
C GLY A 62 0.77 10.97 4.57
N SER A 63 -0.53 11.19 4.56
CA SER A 63 -1.15 12.28 3.80
C SER A 63 -2.21 12.97 4.64
N THR A 64 -2.27 14.29 4.56
CA THR A 64 -3.36 15.08 5.15
C THR A 64 -4.01 15.85 4.01
N PRO A 65 -5.34 15.72 3.80
CA PRO A 65 -6.04 16.46 2.75
C PRO A 65 -5.78 17.96 2.85
N ALA A 66 -5.48 18.59 1.71
CA ALA A 66 -5.13 20.00 1.65
C ALA A 66 -6.27 20.92 2.11
N SER A 67 -5.90 22.09 2.61
CA SER A 67 -6.82 23.20 2.89
C SER A 67 -7.69 23.49 1.65
N GLY A 68 -9.02 23.45 1.78
CA GLY A 68 -9.93 23.75 0.67
C GLY A 68 -10.30 22.57 -0.23
N SER A 69 -9.84 21.34 0.08
CA SER A 69 -10.18 20.13 -0.69
C SER A 69 -11.63 19.64 -0.53
N GLY A 70 -12.40 20.24 0.38
CA GLY A 70 -13.75 19.77 0.75
C GLY A 70 -13.76 18.46 1.55
N LEU A 71 -12.59 17.83 1.78
CA LEU A 71 -12.45 16.61 2.57
C LEU A 71 -12.18 16.94 4.04
N PRO A 72 -12.58 16.05 4.99
CA PRO A 72 -12.18 16.18 6.38
C PRO A 72 -10.66 16.21 6.52
N ARG A 73 -10.13 17.16 7.30
CA ARG A 73 -8.69 17.28 7.60
C ARG A 73 -8.19 16.23 8.60
N ARG A 74 -8.59 14.97 8.39
CA ARG A 74 -8.09 13.85 9.19
C ARG A 74 -6.84 13.30 8.52
N PRO A 75 -5.76 13.03 9.26
CA PRO A 75 -4.57 12.41 8.69
C PRO A 75 -4.90 10.99 8.20
N LEU A 76 -4.37 10.65 7.05
CA LEU A 76 -4.50 9.36 6.39
C LEU A 76 -3.14 8.66 6.36
N LEU A 77 -3.15 7.37 6.63
CA LEU A 77 -2.03 6.48 6.40
C LEU A 77 -2.33 5.63 5.18
N GLN A 78 -1.46 5.70 4.19
CA GLN A 78 -1.51 4.88 2.99
C GLN A 78 -0.36 3.88 3.03
N MET A 79 -0.68 2.60 2.94
CA MET A 79 0.28 1.51 2.86
C MET A 79 0.24 0.96 1.45
N HIS A 80 1.41 0.73 0.86
CA HIS A 80 1.56 0.27 -0.50
C HIS A 80 2.31 -1.04 -0.53
N ALA A 81 1.81 -1.99 -1.33
CA ALA A 81 2.58 -3.14 -1.79
C ALA A 81 2.71 -3.04 -3.31
N HIS A 82 3.95 -3.06 -3.79
CA HIS A 82 4.30 -2.98 -5.19
C HIS A 82 4.78 -4.36 -5.63
N LEU A 83 4.02 -5.00 -6.52
CA LEU A 83 4.27 -6.36 -6.99
C LEU A 83 4.60 -6.32 -8.49
N PRO A 84 5.88 -6.43 -8.88
CA PRO A 84 6.28 -6.44 -10.28
C PRO A 84 5.69 -7.64 -11.02
N HIS A 85 5.02 -7.39 -12.14
CA HIS A 85 4.51 -8.45 -13.01
C HIS A 85 5.69 -9.23 -13.61
N PRO A 86 5.58 -10.55 -13.82
CA PRO A 86 6.61 -11.35 -14.47
C PRO A 86 6.98 -10.92 -15.89
N ASP A 87 6.15 -10.08 -16.53
CA ASP A 87 6.41 -9.58 -17.88
C ASP A 87 7.45 -8.45 -17.88
N CYS A 88 7.90 -8.02 -16.70
CA CYS A 88 8.89 -6.96 -16.50
C CYS A 88 8.48 -5.59 -17.06
N ARG A 89 7.18 -5.40 -17.38
CA ARG A 89 6.63 -4.17 -17.98
C ARG A 89 5.52 -3.57 -17.14
N ARG A 90 4.85 -4.36 -16.31
CA ARG A 90 3.76 -3.88 -15.44
C ARG A 90 4.08 -4.06 -13.96
N LEU A 91 3.41 -3.25 -13.15
CA LEU A 91 3.46 -3.27 -11.69
C LEU A 91 2.04 -3.25 -11.13
N ALA A 92 1.68 -4.22 -10.32
CA ALA A 92 0.46 -4.14 -9.51
C ALA A 92 0.76 -3.33 -8.24
N VAL A 93 -0.12 -2.38 -7.94
CA VAL A 93 -0.05 -1.58 -6.70
C VAL A 93 -1.29 -1.86 -5.88
N LEU A 94 -1.07 -2.46 -4.71
CA LEU A 94 -2.08 -2.65 -3.69
C LEU A 94 -1.95 -1.51 -2.70
N THR A 95 -3.03 -0.76 -2.49
CA THR A 95 -3.04 0.36 -1.56
C THR A 95 -4.09 0.15 -0.49
N LEU A 96 -3.67 0.23 0.77
CA LEU A 96 -4.54 0.23 1.93
C LEU A 96 -4.46 1.59 2.62
N THR A 97 -5.55 2.35 2.57
CA THR A 97 -5.65 3.67 3.20
C THR A 97 -6.52 3.60 4.44
N THR A 98 -6.09 4.23 5.53
CA THR A 98 -6.85 4.27 6.78
C THR A 98 -6.69 5.59 7.55
N THR A 99 -7.72 6.01 8.29
CA THR A 99 -7.63 7.07 9.31
C THR A 99 -7.10 6.56 10.66
N ALA A 100 -7.00 5.24 10.82
CA ALA A 100 -6.68 4.56 12.08
C ALA A 100 -5.17 4.47 12.34
N LEU A 101 -4.51 5.61 12.58
CA LEU A 101 -3.05 5.66 12.72
C LEU A 101 -2.50 4.78 13.85
N ALA A 102 -3.26 4.61 14.93
CA ALA A 102 -2.89 3.79 16.08
C ALA A 102 -2.79 2.28 15.73
N ARG A 103 -3.56 1.84 14.73
CA ARG A 103 -3.67 0.43 14.28
C ARG A 103 -2.73 0.10 13.11
N ARG A 104 -1.66 0.89 12.94
CA ARG A 104 -0.71 0.77 11.83
C ARG A 104 -0.19 -0.65 11.65
N ALA A 105 0.20 -1.31 12.74
CA ALA A 105 0.79 -2.65 12.68
C ALA A 105 -0.22 -3.67 12.13
N GLU A 106 -1.46 -3.63 12.61
CA GLU A 106 -2.51 -4.54 12.10
C GLU A 106 -2.82 -4.31 10.63
N TYR A 107 -2.99 -3.05 10.20
CA TYR A 107 -3.25 -2.77 8.77
C TYR A 107 -2.07 -3.17 7.88
N ARG A 108 -0.82 -3.03 8.35
CA ARG A 108 0.36 -3.50 7.61
C ARG A 108 0.37 -5.02 7.49
N ALA A 109 0.01 -5.72 8.55
CA ALA A 109 -0.13 -7.18 8.52
C ALA A 109 -1.23 -7.63 7.55
N ILE A 110 -2.38 -6.94 7.53
CA ILE A 110 -3.46 -7.20 6.56
C ILE A 110 -2.96 -7.03 5.12
N LEU A 111 -2.30 -5.92 4.81
CA LEU A 111 -1.76 -5.69 3.46
C LEU A 111 -0.76 -6.78 3.05
N ARG A 112 0.07 -7.23 4.00
CA ARG A 112 1.03 -8.30 3.76
C ARG A 112 0.36 -9.64 3.44
N VAL A 113 -0.63 -10.04 4.22
CA VAL A 113 -1.42 -11.26 3.96
C VAL A 113 -2.11 -11.18 2.59
N ILE A 114 -2.65 -10.02 2.23
CA ILE A 114 -3.25 -9.83 0.90
C ILE A 114 -2.18 -10.00 -0.18
N ALA A 115 -1.02 -9.36 -0.05
CA ALA A 115 0.06 -9.46 -1.04
C ALA A 115 0.60 -10.90 -1.18
N GLU A 116 0.69 -11.65 -0.09
CA GLU A 116 1.08 -13.07 -0.08
C GLU A 116 0.08 -13.96 -0.83
N SER A 117 -1.20 -13.56 -0.90
CA SER A 117 -2.24 -14.26 -1.65
C SER A 117 -2.28 -13.93 -3.15
N VAL A 118 -1.48 -12.96 -3.62
CA VAL A 118 -1.50 -12.56 -5.03
C VAL A 118 -0.72 -13.54 -5.89
N SER A 119 -1.31 -13.92 -7.02
CA SER A 119 -0.67 -14.64 -8.11
C SER A 119 -0.98 -13.97 -9.44
N PHE A 120 -0.02 -13.99 -10.37
CA PHE A 120 -0.25 -13.57 -11.75
C PHE A 120 -0.66 -14.78 -12.59
N GLU A 121 -1.73 -14.68 -13.38
CA GLU A 121 -2.10 -15.74 -14.32
C GLU A 121 -1.04 -15.88 -15.41
N ARG A 122 -0.57 -17.11 -15.65
CA ARG A 122 0.56 -17.44 -16.54
C ARG A 122 1.84 -16.68 -16.13
N PRO A 123 2.38 -17.00 -14.94
CA PRO A 123 3.54 -16.32 -14.37
C PRO A 123 4.82 -16.52 -15.19
#